data_AF-A0A0C2ZC74-F1
#
_entry.id   AF-A0A0C2ZC74-F1
#
_cell.length_a   1.000
_cell.length_b   1.000
_cell.length_c   1.000
_cell.angle_alpha   90.00
_cell.angle_beta   90.00
_cell.angle_gamma   90.00
#
_symmetry.space_group_name_H-M   'P 1'
#
loop_
_entity.id
_entity.type
_entity.pdbx_description
1 polymer ?
#
loop_
_entity_poly.entity_id
_entity_poly.type
_entity_poly.pdbx_seq_one_letter_code
_entity_poly.pdbx_strand_id
1 'polypeptide(L)'
;MFEDTIIVLADEVAKACYLVTHTKAACAPQLQLLKEWCLNDDLKNFCHKLQVHPDVFTSLVKRIQDHPIFSNNSNNPQLPVSVQLAIFLNGVGHYGNGATTEDVAEWAGVSVGMIYNCYRRVMITLLQLHDNIIHFNLMDLKDQEERN
;
A
#
# COMPACT_ATOMS: atom_id res chain seq x y z
N MET A 1 -25.42 33.86 22.21
CA MET A 1 -26.47 33.43 21.27
C MET A 1 -25.93 32.73 20.03
N PHE A 2 -24.76 33.08 19.47
CA PHE A 2 -24.15 32.32 18.35
C PHE A 2 -23.26 31.16 18.82
N GLU A 3 -22.54 31.31 19.93
CA GLU A 3 -21.66 30.26 20.48
C GLU A 3 -22.44 29.04 20.97
N ASP A 4 -23.62 29.25 21.57
CA ASP A 4 -24.49 28.17 22.05
C ASP A 4 -24.95 27.27 20.89
N THR A 5 -25.26 27.88 19.74
CA THR A 5 -25.68 27.17 18.52
C THR A 5 -24.54 26.34 17.93
N ILE A 6 -23.30 26.84 18.00
CA ILE A 6 -22.12 26.11 17.52
C ILE A 6 -21.84 24.88 18.40
N ILE A 7 -21.98 25.02 19.72
CA ILE A 7 -21.79 23.90 20.66
C ILE A 7 -22.86 22.83 20.43
N VAL A 8 -24.12 23.25 20.23
CA VAL A 8 -25.23 22.33 19.95
C VAL A 8 -25.02 21.57 18.63
N LEU A 9 -24.61 22.27 17.57
CA LEU A 9 -24.29 21.63 16.29
C LEU A 9 -23.10 20.68 16.39
N ALA A 10 -22.08 21.02 17.18
CA ALA A 10 -20.92 20.16 17.40
C ALA A 10 -21.29 18.88 18.18
N ASP A 11 -22.15 18.98 19.21
CA ASP A 11 -22.66 17.80 19.94
C ASP A 11 -23.54 16.91 19.04
N GLU A 12 -24.34 17.52 18.17
CA GLU A 12 -25.22 16.80 17.24
C GLU A 12 -24.41 16.05 16.17
N VAL A 13 -23.39 16.70 15.59
CA VAL A 13 -22.46 16.05 14.65
C VAL A 13 -21.67 14.95 15.36
N ALA A 14 -21.18 15.20 16.57
CA ALA A 14 -20.48 14.18 17.35
C ALA A 14 -21.39 12.97 17.63
N LYS A 15 -22.62 13.19 18.12
CA LYS A 15 -23.60 12.11 18.35
C LYS A 15 -23.92 11.35 17.06
N ALA A 16 -24.10 12.04 15.93
CA ALA A 16 -24.33 11.37 14.65
C ALA A 16 -23.14 10.49 14.26
N CYS A 17 -21.89 10.95 14.45
CA CYS A 17 -20.69 10.18 14.18
C CYS A 17 -20.48 8.99 15.15
N TYR A 18 -20.94 9.09 16.40
CA TYR A 18 -20.79 8.01 17.40
C TYR A 18 -21.96 7.02 17.43
N LEU A 19 -23.17 7.42 17.05
CA LEU A 19 -24.38 6.57 17.10
C LEU A 19 -24.69 5.88 15.77
N VAL A 20 -24.14 6.35 14.65
CA VAL A 20 -24.18 5.60 13.39
C VAL A 20 -23.10 4.52 13.46
N THR A 21 -23.47 3.35 14.00
CA THR A 21 -22.75 2.13 13.66
C THR A 21 -22.92 1.93 12.16
N HIS A 22 -21.92 2.34 11.38
CA HIS A 22 -21.82 1.90 9.99
C HIS A 22 -21.85 0.37 10.04
N THR A 23 -22.94 -0.22 9.57
CA THR A 23 -22.96 -1.61 9.17
C THR A 23 -22.02 -1.72 7.99
N LYS A 24 -20.73 -1.91 8.30
CA LYS A 24 -19.70 -2.13 7.29
C LYS A 24 -20.16 -3.35 6.49
N ALA A 25 -20.40 -3.14 5.21
CA ALA A 25 -20.70 -4.24 4.32
C ALA A 25 -19.57 -5.25 4.46
N ALA A 26 -19.90 -6.55 4.51
CA ALA A 26 -18.90 -7.58 4.34
C ALA A 26 -18.38 -7.45 2.91
N CYS A 27 -17.39 -6.57 2.70
CA CYS A 27 -16.72 -6.41 1.43
C CYS A 27 -15.92 -7.70 1.25
N ALA A 28 -16.36 -8.56 0.34
CA ALA A 28 -15.61 -9.74 -0.03
C ALA A 28 -14.19 -9.30 -0.45
N PRO A 29 -13.11 -9.94 0.04
CA PRO A 29 -11.75 -9.50 -0.22
C PRO A 29 -11.49 -9.38 -1.72
N GLN A 30 -11.33 -8.16 -2.23
CA GLN A 30 -11.11 -7.92 -3.67
C GLN A 30 -9.72 -8.38 -4.11
N LEU A 31 -8.84 -8.70 -3.16
CA LEU A 31 -7.50 -9.19 -3.43
C LEU A 31 -7.49 -10.49 -4.26
N GLN A 32 -8.54 -11.30 -4.14
CA GLN A 32 -8.73 -12.51 -4.97
C GLN A 32 -8.92 -12.18 -6.45
N LEU A 33 -9.49 -11.00 -6.75
CA LEU A 33 -9.76 -10.54 -8.12
C LEU A 33 -8.50 -10.15 -8.88
N LEU A 34 -7.35 -9.96 -8.20
CA LEU A 34 -6.08 -9.66 -8.89
C LEU A 34 -5.69 -10.74 -9.89
N LYS A 35 -5.92 -12.01 -9.53
CA LYS A 35 -5.66 -13.14 -10.44
C LYS A 35 -6.64 -13.11 -11.61
N GLU A 36 -7.91 -12.83 -11.34
CA GLU A 36 -8.96 -12.78 -12.37
C GLU A 36 -8.73 -11.62 -13.34
N TRP A 37 -8.35 -10.43 -12.87
CA TRP A 37 -8.02 -9.29 -13.73
C TRP A 37 -6.82 -9.58 -14.63
N CYS A 38 -5.81 -10.27 -14.11
CA CYS A 38 -4.65 -10.67 -14.89
C CYS A 38 -4.97 -11.77 -15.93
N LEU A 39 -5.92 -12.67 -15.62
CA LEU A 39 -6.34 -13.76 -16.52
C LEU A 39 -7.31 -13.30 -17.61
N ASN A 40 -8.16 -12.33 -17.31
CA ASN A 40 -9.21 -11.83 -18.21
C ASN A 40 -8.78 -10.61 -19.04
N ASP A 41 -7.48 -10.25 -19.02
CA ASP A 41 -6.92 -9.07 -19.67
C ASP A 41 -7.60 -7.74 -19.25
N ASP A 42 -8.10 -7.69 -18.02
CA ASP A 42 -8.71 -6.47 -17.46
C ASP A 42 -7.62 -5.53 -16.91
N LEU A 43 -6.74 -5.12 -17.83
CA LEU A 43 -5.62 -4.22 -17.57
C LEU A 43 -6.10 -2.89 -16.97
N LYS A 44 -7.32 -2.46 -17.32
CA LYS A 44 -7.89 -1.21 -16.82
C LYS A 44 -8.11 -1.27 -15.33
N ASN A 45 -8.77 -2.31 -14.81
CA ASN A 45 -9.02 -2.43 -13.38
C ASN A 45 -7.73 -2.71 -12.59
N PHE A 46 -6.83 -3.52 -13.16
CA PHE A 46 -5.52 -3.77 -12.53
C PHE A 46 -4.69 -2.49 -12.40
N CYS A 47 -4.48 -1.77 -13.51
CA CYS A 47 -3.74 -0.50 -13.50
C CYS A 47 -4.47 0.55 -12.68
N HIS A 48 -5.80 0.61 -12.73
CA HIS A 48 -6.56 1.52 -11.90
C HIS A 48 -6.34 1.26 -10.42
N LYS A 49 -6.15 0.01 -9.97
CA LYS A 49 -6.00 -0.32 -8.54
C LYS A 49 -4.56 -0.34 -8.04
N LEU A 50 -3.62 -0.80 -8.85
CA LEU A 50 -2.21 -0.94 -8.44
C LEU A 50 -1.32 0.15 -9.03
N GLN A 51 -1.85 0.99 -9.93
CA GLN A 51 -1.12 2.06 -10.62
C GLN A 51 0.11 1.57 -11.42
N VAL A 52 0.18 0.26 -11.70
CA VAL A 52 1.26 -0.38 -12.45
C VAL A 52 0.71 -1.40 -13.44
N HIS A 53 1.44 -1.60 -14.55
CA HIS A 53 1.13 -2.65 -15.51
C HIS A 53 1.38 -4.05 -14.91
N PRO A 54 0.57 -5.08 -15.24
CA PRO A 54 0.78 -6.45 -14.75
C PRO A 54 2.17 -7.02 -15.00
N ASP A 55 2.79 -6.71 -16.15
CA ASP A 55 4.16 -7.17 -16.45
C ASP A 55 5.20 -6.54 -15.54
N VAL A 56 5.03 -5.25 -15.21
CA VAL A 56 5.90 -4.53 -14.28
C VAL A 56 5.71 -5.10 -12.88
N PHE A 57 4.46 -5.30 -12.46
CA PHE A 57 4.14 -5.94 -11.20
C PHE A 57 4.77 -7.33 -11.08
N THR A 58 4.61 -8.18 -12.09
CA THR A 58 5.19 -9.53 -12.14
C THR A 58 6.71 -9.49 -12.09
N SER A 59 7.32 -8.52 -12.80
CA SER A 59 8.78 -8.32 -12.76
C SER A 59 9.27 -7.87 -11.39
N LEU A 60 8.53 -6.99 -10.71
CA LEU A 60 8.83 -6.57 -9.34
C LEU A 60 8.75 -7.73 -8.36
N VAL A 61 7.67 -8.52 -8.42
CA VAL A 61 7.52 -9.72 -7.59
C VAL A 61 8.72 -10.65 -7.77
N LYS A 62 9.10 -10.96 -9.02
CA LYS A 62 10.26 -11.82 -9.30
C LYS A 62 11.58 -11.28 -8.73
N ARG A 63 11.76 -9.96 -8.67
CA ARG A 63 12.96 -9.33 -8.12
C ARG A 63 13.03 -9.39 -6.60
N ILE A 64 11.88 -9.35 -5.92
CA ILE A 64 11.83 -9.24 -4.45
C ILE A 64 11.44 -10.55 -3.75
N GLN A 65 10.93 -11.56 -4.48
CA GLN A 65 10.39 -12.79 -3.88
C GLN A 65 11.41 -13.59 -3.06
N ASP A 66 12.69 -13.54 -3.44
CA ASP A 66 13.75 -14.31 -2.79
C ASP A 66 14.34 -13.57 -1.58
N HIS A 67 13.81 -12.39 -1.24
CA HIS A 67 14.30 -11.61 -0.12
C HIS A 67 13.94 -12.28 1.22
N PRO A 68 14.90 -12.48 2.14
CA PRO A 68 14.69 -13.25 3.37
C PRO A 68 13.59 -12.69 4.28
N ILE A 69 13.24 -11.41 4.14
CA ILE A 69 12.17 -10.78 4.94
C ILE A 69 10.78 -11.38 4.68
N PHE A 70 10.58 -12.00 3.51
CA PHE A 70 9.34 -12.68 3.14
C PHE A 70 9.32 -14.15 3.58
N SER A 71 10.42 -14.66 4.12
CA SER A 71 10.49 -15.94 4.81
C SER A 71 10.35 -15.74 6.32
N ASN A 72 9.53 -16.54 7.00
CA ASN A 72 9.68 -16.71 8.46
C ASN A 72 9.85 -18.20 8.77
N ASN A 73 10.52 -18.47 9.88
CA ASN A 73 10.62 -19.80 10.47
C ASN A 73 9.47 -20.04 11.47
N SER A 74 8.27 -19.52 11.18
CA SER A 74 7.14 -19.63 12.10
C SER A 74 6.09 -20.59 11.56
N ASN A 75 5.30 -21.16 12.46
CA ASN A 75 4.17 -22.03 12.08
C ASN A 75 3.01 -21.25 11.44
N ASN A 76 3.07 -19.92 11.43
CA ASN A 76 2.06 -19.07 10.81
C ASN A 76 2.54 -18.62 9.42
N PRO A 77 1.89 -19.08 8.34
CA PRO A 77 2.31 -18.74 6.99
C PRO A 77 2.19 -17.24 6.76
N GLN A 78 3.23 -16.63 6.19
CA GLN A 78 3.15 -15.25 5.72
C GLN A 78 2.26 -15.17 4.47
N LEU A 79 1.67 -13.99 4.23
CA LEU A 79 1.04 -13.71 2.95
C LEU A 79 2.06 -13.83 1.80
N PRO A 80 1.64 -14.31 0.62
CA PRO A 80 2.51 -14.35 -0.55
C PRO A 80 3.08 -12.97 -0.89
N VAL A 81 4.29 -12.94 -1.45
CA VAL A 81 4.99 -11.67 -1.77
C VAL A 81 4.18 -10.78 -2.73
N SER A 82 3.54 -11.39 -3.73
CA SER A 82 2.63 -10.69 -4.64
C SER A 82 1.47 -10.00 -3.91
N VAL A 83 0.90 -10.66 -2.89
CA VAL A 83 -0.17 -10.10 -2.06
C VAL A 83 0.33 -8.91 -1.25
N GLN A 84 1.49 -9.04 -0.61
CA GLN A 84 2.09 -7.97 0.19
C GLN A 84 2.42 -6.74 -0.69
N LEU A 85 2.96 -6.97 -1.89
CA LEU A 85 3.26 -5.91 -2.85
C LEU A 85 1.99 -5.23 -3.38
N ALA A 86 0.93 -5.99 -3.68
CA ALA A 86 -0.33 -5.42 -4.14
C ALA A 86 -0.99 -4.54 -3.07
N ILE A 87 -0.97 -4.97 -1.81
CA ILE A 87 -1.43 -4.18 -0.66
C ILE A 87 -0.66 -2.86 -0.57
N PHE A 88 0.67 -2.94 -0.66
CA PHE A 88 1.53 -1.75 -0.62
C PHE A 88 1.20 -0.78 -1.76
N LEU A 89 1.13 -1.27 -3.00
CA LEU A 89 0.87 -0.44 -4.19
C LEU A 89 -0.54 0.18 -4.19
N ASN A 90 -1.58 -0.59 -3.82
CA ASN A 90 -2.93 -0.06 -3.69
C ASN A 90 -2.98 1.07 -2.64
N GLY A 91 -2.22 0.90 -1.55
CA GLY A 91 -2.11 1.89 -0.50
C GLY A 91 -1.40 3.17 -0.91
N VAL A 92 -0.18 3.06 -1.46
CA VAL A 92 0.64 4.25 -1.81
C VAL A 92 0.21 4.91 -3.11
N GLY A 93 -0.47 4.18 -4.01
CA GLY A 93 -0.89 4.67 -5.32
C GLY A 93 -2.19 5.48 -5.31
N HIS A 94 -3.05 5.27 -4.31
CA HIS A 94 -4.40 5.85 -4.31
C HIS A 94 -4.62 6.99 -3.33
N TYR A 95 -3.79 7.11 -2.30
CA TYR A 95 -4.22 7.77 -1.09
C TYR A 95 -3.30 8.92 -0.67
N GLY A 96 -3.82 10.16 -0.83
CA GLY A 96 -3.41 11.32 -0.05
C GLY A 96 -4.07 11.29 1.35
N ASN A 97 -4.00 12.41 2.11
CA ASN A 97 -4.44 12.55 3.52
C ASN A 97 -5.81 11.96 3.94
N GLY A 98 -6.67 11.53 3.01
CA GLY A 98 -8.06 11.14 3.27
C GLY A 98 -8.32 9.65 3.36
N ALA A 99 -7.32 8.77 3.26
CA ALA A 99 -7.59 7.35 3.39
C ALA A 99 -6.69 6.63 4.34
N THR A 100 -7.33 5.65 4.94
CA THR A 100 -6.90 5.06 6.18
C THR A 100 -6.38 3.65 5.89
N THR A 101 -5.49 3.18 6.76
CA THR A 101 -5.04 1.79 6.72
C THR A 101 -6.18 0.78 6.82
N GLU A 102 -7.30 1.22 7.39
CA GLU A 102 -8.56 0.51 7.55
C GLU A 102 -9.26 0.28 6.20
N ASP A 103 -9.22 1.25 5.29
CA ASP A 103 -9.79 1.11 3.94
C ASP A 103 -9.03 0.07 3.13
N VAL A 104 -7.69 0.08 3.23
CA VAL A 104 -6.83 -0.92 2.59
C VAL A 104 -7.00 -2.30 3.23
N ALA A 105 -7.15 -2.35 4.56
CA ALA A 105 -7.43 -3.58 5.31
C ALA A 105 -8.75 -4.22 4.88
N GLU A 106 -9.80 -3.40 4.72
CA GLU A 106 -11.11 -3.84 4.23
C GLU A 106 -11.02 -4.35 2.78
N TRP A 107 -10.36 -3.61 1.90
CA TRP A 107 -10.14 -4.04 0.51
C TRP A 107 -9.40 -5.37 0.41
N ALA A 108 -8.34 -5.54 1.22
CA ALA A 108 -7.51 -6.73 1.24
C ALA A 108 -8.10 -7.90 2.03
N GLY A 109 -9.11 -7.65 2.89
CA GLY A 109 -9.67 -8.64 3.79
C GLY A 109 -8.69 -9.12 4.88
N VAL A 110 -7.81 -8.23 5.35
CA VAL A 110 -6.79 -8.56 6.37
C VAL A 110 -6.85 -7.57 7.54
N SER A 111 -6.18 -7.86 8.66
CA SER A 111 -6.12 -6.94 9.79
C SER A 111 -5.19 -5.74 9.51
N VAL A 112 -5.45 -4.60 10.15
CA VAL A 112 -4.60 -3.41 10.06
C VAL A 112 -3.14 -3.71 10.45
N GLY A 113 -2.92 -4.53 11.48
CA GLY A 113 -1.57 -4.97 11.85
C GLY A 113 -0.87 -5.78 10.75
N MET A 114 -1.62 -6.53 9.94
CA MET A 114 -1.08 -7.24 8.79
C MET A 114 -0.74 -6.29 7.64
N ILE A 115 -1.53 -5.23 7.42
CA ILE A 115 -1.19 -4.14 6.49
C ILE A 115 0.16 -3.52 6.87
N TYR A 116 0.32 -3.12 8.13
CA TYR A 116 1.57 -2.53 8.62
C TYR A 116 2.79 -3.44 8.36
N ASN A 117 2.65 -4.74 8.63
CA ASN A 117 3.69 -5.72 8.36
C ASN A 117 4.02 -5.84 6.87
N CYS A 118 3.01 -5.83 5.98
CA CYS A 118 3.22 -5.85 4.53
C CYS A 118 4.00 -4.61 4.08
N TYR A 119 3.59 -3.42 4.52
CA TYR A 119 4.26 -2.16 4.19
C TYR A 119 5.72 -2.18 4.64
N ARG A 120 5.96 -2.53 5.91
CA ARG A 120 7.31 -2.60 6.45
C ARG A 120 8.21 -3.53 5.62
N ARG A 121 7.72 -4.70 5.25
CA ARG A 121 8.50 -5.69 4.48
C ARG A 121 8.80 -5.22 3.07
N VAL A 122 7.79 -4.68 2.38
CA VAL A 122 7.93 -4.17 1.02
C VAL A 122 8.87 -2.96 1.00
N MET A 123 8.70 -2.00 1.91
CA MET A 123 9.58 -0.82 2.00
C MET A 123 11.03 -1.20 2.26
N ILE A 124 11.31 -2.09 3.23
CA ILE A 124 12.68 -2.55 3.50
C ILE A 124 13.29 -3.18 2.24
N THR A 125 12.54 -4.06 1.57
CA THR A 125 13.05 -4.75 0.38
C THR A 125 13.29 -3.77 -0.78
N LEU A 126 12.39 -2.80 -0.98
CA LEU A 126 12.54 -1.78 -2.02
C LEU A 126 13.73 -0.85 -1.74
N LEU A 127 13.98 -0.46 -0.49
CA LEU A 127 15.14 0.35 -0.10
C LEU A 127 16.45 -0.41 -0.35
N GLN A 128 16.51 -1.69 0.05
CA GLN A 128 17.69 -2.51 -0.22
C GLN A 128 17.89 -2.79 -1.72
N LEU A 129 16.81 -2.91 -2.48
CA LEU A 129 16.90 -3.01 -3.93
C LEU A 129 17.38 -1.70 -4.57
N HIS A 130 16.94 -0.55 -4.05
CA HIS A 130 17.36 0.78 -4.52
C HIS A 130 18.88 0.96 -4.39
N ASP A 131 19.47 0.59 -3.25
CA ASP A 131 20.91 0.67 -3.02
C ASP A 131 21.73 -0.13 -4.04
N ASN A 132 21.13 -1.20 -4.61
CA ASN A 132 21.77 -2.02 -5.63
C ASN A 132 21.55 -1.51 -7.06
N ILE A 133 20.53 -0.68 -7.32
CA ILE A 133 20.14 -0.25 -8.68
C ILE A 133 20.55 1.20 -8.96
N ILE A 134 20.35 2.10 -8.00
CA ILE A 134 20.57 3.54 -8.18
C ILE A 134 21.88 3.92 -7.48
N HIS A 135 22.97 3.88 -8.23
CA HIS A 135 24.26 4.40 -7.82
C HIS A 135 24.43 5.81 -8.38
N PHE A 136 24.42 6.82 -7.52
CA PHE A 136 24.87 8.16 -7.93
C PHE A 136 26.39 8.11 -8.10
N ASN A 137 26.84 8.10 -9.34
CA ASN A 137 28.27 8.09 -9.66
C ASN A 137 28.85 9.45 -9.26
N LEU A 138 29.43 9.54 -8.06
CA LEU A 138 29.98 10.79 -7.52
C LEU A 138 31.29 11.24 -8.23
N MET A 139 31.70 10.54 -9.29
CA MET A 139 32.97 10.81 -9.98
C MET A 139 32.93 12.03 -10.91
N ASP A 140 31.75 12.55 -11.25
CA ASP A 140 31.64 13.73 -12.15
C ASP A 140 31.77 15.09 -11.43
N LEU A 141 32.01 15.11 -10.11
CA LEU A 141 32.16 16.36 -9.34
C LEU A 141 33.62 16.83 -9.15
N LYS A 142 34.62 16.06 -9.60
CA LYS A 142 36.03 16.48 -9.51
C LYS A 142 36.54 17.24 -10.75
N ASP A 143 35.74 17.38 -11.79
CA ASP A 143 36.15 18.07 -13.03
C ASP A 143 35.75 19.56 -13.07
N GLN A 144 35.22 20.12 -11.96
CA GLN A 144 34.81 21.53 -11.89
C GLN A 144 35.70 22.44 -11.01
N GLU A 145 36.74 21.93 -10.34
CA GLU A 145 37.67 22.76 -9.55
C GLU A 145 39.01 23.10 -10.26
N GLU A 146 39.30 22.56 -11.45
CA GLU A 146 40.54 22.87 -12.18
C GLU A 146 40.40 24.00 -13.22
N ARG A 147 39.35 24.82 -13.15
CA ARG A 147 39.17 25.98 -14.04
C ARG A 147 39.01 27.29 -13.27
N ASN A 148 39.98 27.59 -12.40
CA ASN A 148 40.22 28.93 -11.86
C ASN A 148 41.57 29.46 -12.37
#